data_AF-A0A2A4T210-F1
#
_entry.id   AF-A0A2A4T210-F1
#
_cell.length_a   1.000
_cell.length_b   1.000
_cell.length_c   1.000
_cell.angle_alpha   90.00
_cell.angle_beta   90.00
_cell.angle_gamma   90.00
#
_symmetry.space_group_name_H-M   'P 1'
#
loop_
_entity.id
_entity.type
_entity.pdbx_description
1 polymer ?
#
loop_
_entity_poly.entity_id
_entity_poly.type
_entity_poly.pdbx_seq_one_letter_code
_entity_poly.pdbx_strand_id
1 'polypeptide(L)' 'MNQPMPFDVSSVTPVQGEPAMSVVIATWRRPQMLQRCLDGLRAQTFDARRVELVVADDGPDDATRAAIEA' A
#
# COMPACT_ATOMS: atom_id res chain seq x y z
N MET A 1 1.26 -0.91 26.51
CA MET A 1 2.17 -2.03 26.23
C MET A 1 2.56 -1.93 24.76
N ASN A 2 3.77 -1.45 24.45
CA ASN A 2 4.28 -1.35 23.08
C ASN A 2 4.52 -2.77 22.53
N GLN A 3 3.47 -3.39 21.99
CA GLN A 3 3.65 -4.51 21.07
C GLN A 3 4.36 -3.96 19.82
N PRO A 4 5.39 -4.65 19.28
CA PRO A 4 5.93 -4.29 17.99
C PRO A 4 4.80 -4.31 16.96
N MET A 5 4.73 -3.27 16.14
CA MET A 5 3.71 -3.16 15.10
C MET A 5 3.84 -4.36 14.14
N PRO A 6 2.75 -5.02 13.72
CA PRO A 6 2.78 -6.32 13.03
C PRO A 6 3.18 -6.24 11.54
N PHE A 7 3.69 -5.11 11.06
CA PHE A 7 3.94 -4.90 9.64
C PHE A 7 5.39 -5.25 9.29
N ASP A 8 5.57 -6.18 8.36
CA ASP A 8 6.86 -6.50 7.77
C ASP A 8 7.25 -5.42 6.75
N VAL A 9 8.28 -4.63 7.08
CA VAL A 9 8.81 -3.58 6.18
C VAL A 9 9.91 -4.09 5.24
N SER A 10 10.27 -5.37 5.32
CA SER A 10 11.37 -5.94 4.52
C SER A 10 11.07 -5.99 3.02
N SER A 11 9.79 -5.93 2.63
CA SER A 11 9.36 -5.87 1.22
C SER A 11 9.19 -4.44 0.68
N VAL A 12 9.39 -3.41 1.51
CA VAL A 12 9.28 -2.02 1.05
C VAL A 12 10.46 -1.72 0.14
N THR A 13 10.18 -1.53 -1.15
CA THR A 13 11.19 -1.03 -2.08
C THR A 13 11.26 0.50 -1.90
N PRO A 14 12.39 1.05 -1.43
CA PRO A 14 12.50 2.49 -1.24
C PRO A 14 12.42 3.20 -2.60
N VAL A 15 11.53 4.19 -2.68
CA VAL A 15 11.46 5.08 -3.85
C VAL A 15 12.81 5.81 -3.99
N GLN A 16 13.31 5.92 -5.22
CA GLN A 16 14.54 6.67 -5.49
C GLN A 16 14.26 8.18 -5.37
N GLY A 17 14.72 8.79 -4.28
CA GLY A 17 14.48 10.21 -3.95
C GLY A 17 13.47 10.37 -2.81
N GLU A 18 13.45 11.54 -2.16
CA GLU A 18 12.51 11.82 -1.06
C GLU A 18 11.08 11.95 -1.62
N PRO A 19 10.13 11.10 -1.19
CA PRO A 19 8.76 11.19 -1.67
C PRO A 19 8.16 12.53 -1.24
N ALA A 20 7.36 13.14 -2.11
CA ALA A 20 6.62 14.35 -1.77
C ALA A 20 5.44 14.06 -0.84
N MET A 21 4.95 12.82 -0.89
CA MET A 21 3.77 12.35 -0.19
C MET A 21 3.84 10.83 -0.03
N SER A 22 3.51 10.35 1.16
CA SER A 22 3.28 8.93 1.42
C SER A 22 1.79 8.70 1.66
N VAL A 23 1.22 7.71 0.97
CA VAL A 23 -0.18 7.29 1.13
C VAL A 23 -0.19 5.93 1.80
N VAL A 24 -0.70 5.89 3.03
CA VAL A 24 -0.81 4.66 3.83
C VAL A 24 -2.24 4.13 3.76
N ILE A 25 -2.40 2.90 3.27
CA ILE A 25 -3.69 2.21 3.14
C ILE A 25 -3.70 1.06 4.14
N ALA A 26 -4.47 1.18 5.21
CA ALA A 26 -4.76 0.06 6.10
C ALA A 26 -5.96 -0.72 5.55
N THR A 27 -5.79 -2.03 5.36
CA THR A 27 -6.83 -2.93 4.85
C THR A 27 -6.86 -4.24 5.63
N TRP A 28 -8.01 -4.91 5.62
CA TRP A 28 -8.21 -6.22 6.25
C TRP A 28 -9.30 -6.95 5.50
N ARG A 29 -8.96 -8.05 4.80
CA ARG A 29 -9.90 -8.94 4.08
C ARG A 29 -10.89 -8.21 3.15
N ARG A 30 -10.43 -7.17 2.46
CA ARG A 30 -11.25 -6.32 1.57
C ARG A 30 -10.59 -6.08 0.20
N PRO A 31 -10.23 -7.13 -0.56
CA PRO A 31 -9.49 -6.99 -1.81
C PRO A 31 -10.21 -6.12 -2.85
N GLN A 32 -11.54 -6.21 -2.94
CA GLN A 32 -12.34 -5.41 -3.89
C GLN A 32 -12.31 -3.91 -3.58
N MET A 33 -12.29 -3.55 -2.29
CA MET A 33 -12.21 -2.14 -1.88
C MET A 33 -10.79 -1.60 -2.06
N LEU A 34 -9.78 -2.42 -1.77
CA LEU A 34 -8.39 -2.10 -2.04
C LEU A 34 -8.19 -1.83 -3.54
N GLN A 35 -8.70 -2.70 -4.42
CA GLN A 35 -8.62 -2.49 -5.87
C GLN A 35 -9.21 -1.14 -6.29
N ARG A 36 -10.42 -0.82 -5.84
CA ARG A 36 -11.06 0.47 -6.15
C ARG A 36 -10.26 1.67 -5.64
N CYS A 37 -9.62 1.55 -4.48
CA CYS A 37 -8.75 2.57 -3.94
C CYS A 37 -7.50 2.76 -4.83
N LEU A 38 -6.85 1.67 -5.20
CA LEU A 38 -5.68 1.67 -6.08
C LEU A 38 -6.02 2.24 -7.47
N ASP A 39 -7.17 1.90 -8.03
CA ASP A 39 -7.65 2.46 -9.30
C ASP A 39 -7.86 3.97 -9.23
N GLY A 40 -8.42 4.46 -8.12
CA GLY A 40 -8.58 5.90 -7.88
C GLY A 40 -7.23 6.63 -7.75
N LEU A 41 -6.25 6.00 -7.11
CA LEU A 41 -4.89 6.54 -6.98
C LEU A 41 -4.14 6.55 -8.32
N ARG A 42 -4.29 5.50 -9.13
CA ARG A 42 -3.75 5.42 -10.50
C ARG A 42 -4.34 6.49 -11.42
N ALA A 43 -5.56 6.94 -11.17
CA ALA A 43 -6.23 7.99 -11.95
C ALA A 43 -5.80 9.43 -11.57
N GLN A 44 -4.98 9.62 -10.54
CA GLN A 44 -4.52 10.95 -10.14
C GLN A 44 -3.51 11.52 -11.15
N THR A 45 -3.52 12.85 -11.32
CA THR A 45 -2.61 13.55 -12.24
C THR A 45 -1.30 14.00 -11.58
N PHE A 46 -1.11 13.71 -10.30
CA PHE A 46 0.14 13.99 -9.59
C PHE A 46 1.25 13.05 -10.08
N ASP A 47 2.52 13.49 -10.02
CA ASP A 47 3.65 12.66 -10.46
C ASP A 47 3.78 11.42 -9.57
N ALA A 48 3.39 10.26 -10.10
CA ALA A 48 3.42 8.98 -9.41
C ALA A 48 4.83 8.60 -8.92
N ARG A 49 5.90 9.11 -9.54
CA ARG A 49 7.28 8.85 -9.09
C ARG A 49 7.65 9.58 -7.80
N ARG A 50 6.80 10.52 -7.36
CA ARG A 50 6.97 11.28 -6.12
C ARG A 50 6.01 10.84 -5.01
N VAL A 51 5.28 9.75 -5.23
CA VAL A 51 4.35 9.16 -4.26
C VAL A 51 4.92 7.84 -3.78
N GLU A 52 4.95 7.66 -2.47
CA GLU A 52 5.17 6.37 -1.84
C GLU A 52 3.81 5.76 -1.46
N LEU A 53 3.57 4.51 -1.85
CA LEU A 53 2.37 3.78 -1.48
C LEU A 53 2.72 2.66 -0.50
N VAL A 54 2.08 2.67 0.67
CA VAL A 54 2.27 1.63 1.69
C VAL A 54 0.93 0.98 1.99
N VAL A 55 0.82 -0.32 1.75
CA VAL A 55 -0.38 -1.11 2.06
C VAL A 55 -0.09 -1.95 3.29
N ALA A 56 -0.78 -1.65 4.39
CA ALA A 56 -0.75 -2.45 5.61
C ALA A 56 -1.95 -3.41 5.59
N ASP A 57 -1.69 -4.68 5.28
CA ASP A 57 -2.70 -5.75 5.33
C ASP A 57 -2.58 -6.53 6.65
N ASP A 58 -3.57 -6.38 7.53
CA ASP A 58 -3.63 -7.03 8.86
C ASP A 58 -4.25 -8.44 8.81
N GLY A 59 -4.44 -9.00 7.62
CA GLY A 59 -5.02 -10.33 7.43
C GLY A 59 -4.58 -10.93 6.10
N PRO A 60 -3.33 -11.40 5.98
CA PRO A 60 -2.78 -11.86 4.71
C PRO A 60 -3.65 -12.98 4.14
N ASP A 61 -4.29 -12.70 3.02
CA ASP A 61 -4.94 -13.68 2.16
C ASP A 61 -4.41 -13.54 0.73
N ASP A 62 -4.46 -14.64 -0.03
CA ASP A 62 -3.90 -14.69 -1.40
C ASP A 62 -4.59 -13.69 -2.35
N ALA A 63 -5.86 -13.36 -2.08
CA ALA A 63 -6.63 -12.41 -2.87
C ALA A 63 -6.12 -10.97 -2.70
N THR A 64 -5.72 -10.60 -1.48
CA THR A 64 -5.17 -9.27 -1.19
C THR A 64 -3.77 -9.12 -1.80
N ARG A 65 -2.95 -10.18 -1.76
CA ARG A 65 -1.65 -10.20 -2.45
C ARG A 65 -1.81 -10.02 -3.96
N ALA A 66 -2.73 -10.76 -4.59
CA ALA A 66 -2.97 -10.65 -6.03
C ALA A 66 -3.41 -9.25 -6.47
N ALA A 67 -4.15 -8.51 -5.62
CA ALA A 67 -4.54 -7.14 -5.91
C ALA A 67 -3.37 -6.13 -5.86
N ILE A 68 -2.32 -6.44 -5.09
CA ILE A 68 -1.11 -5.61 -4.98
C ILE A 68 -0.13 -5.91 -6.12
N GLU A 69 0.01 -7.17 -6.51
CA GLU A 69 1.00 -7.62 -7.52
C GLU A 69 0.53 -7.40 -8.98
N ALA A 70 -0.74 -7.04 -9.20
CA ALA A 70 -1.34 -6.76 -10.51
C ALA A 70 -1.15 -5.30 -10.98
#